data_AF-A0A173UYN7-F1
#
_entry.id   AF-A0A173UYN7-F1
#
_cell.length_a   1.000
_cell.length_b   1.000
_cell.length_c   1.000
_cell.angle_alpha   90.00
_cell.angle_beta   90.00
_cell.angle_gamma   90.00
#
_symmetry.space_group_name_H-M   'P 1'
#
loop_
_entity.id
_entity.type
_entity.pdbx_description
1 polymer ?
#
loop_
_entity_poly.entity_id
_entity_poly.type
_entity_poly.pdbx_seq_one_letter_code
_entity_poly.pdbx_strand_id
1 'polypeptide(L)'
;MNMELEPVQKPEFYPFIESIPNVIECNCVTGNYSMLMKVAFPSTIELDGFIGQLQHFGKTQTQIVFSTPVAGFYLVSFLIDQADITVLQCSMPAAGEA
;
A
#
# COMPACT_ATOMS: atom_id res chain seq x y z
N MET A 1 2.82 1.80 4.39
CA MET A 1 2.94 2.96 5.30
C MET A 1 2.65 2.50 6.70
N ASN A 2 3.35 3.06 7.66
CA ASN A 2 3.17 2.77 9.08
C ASN A 2 2.70 4.05 9.78
N MET A 3 1.82 3.92 10.76
CA MET A 3 1.23 5.08 11.40
C MET A 3 1.01 4.84 12.90
N GLU A 4 1.27 5.89 13.68
CA GLU A 4 0.89 6.00 15.09
C GLU A 4 -0.48 6.67 15.15
N LEU A 5 -1.45 5.99 15.76
CA LEU A 5 -2.84 6.42 15.91
C LEU A 5 -3.28 6.13 17.34
N GLU A 6 -3.72 7.17 18.05
CA GLU A 6 -4.23 7.01 19.40
C GLU A 6 -5.59 6.29 19.37
N PRO A 7 -5.90 5.41 20.36
CA PRO A 7 -7.17 4.68 20.39
C PRO A 7 -8.42 5.59 20.33
N VAL A 8 -8.32 6.81 20.87
CA VAL A 8 -9.41 7.79 20.90
C VAL A 8 -9.79 8.32 19.51
N GLN A 9 -8.88 8.25 18.53
CA GLN A 9 -9.11 8.73 17.16
C GLN A 9 -9.66 7.64 16.23
N LYS A 10 -9.64 6.37 16.64
CA LYS A 10 -10.14 5.24 15.83
C LYS A 10 -11.58 5.42 15.33
N PRO A 11 -12.54 5.95 16.12
CA PRO A 11 -13.92 6.14 15.66
C PRO A 11 -14.04 7.10 14.46
N GLU A 12 -13.11 8.05 14.32
CA GLU A 12 -13.07 9.00 13.21
C GLU A 12 -12.19 8.48 12.06
N PHE A 13 -11.08 7.83 12.41
CA PHE A 13 -10.12 7.30 11.45
C PHE A 13 -10.66 6.13 10.61
N TYR A 14 -11.41 5.19 11.20
CA TYR A 14 -11.91 4.03 10.44
C TYR A 14 -12.89 4.42 9.32
N PRO A 15 -13.92 5.27 9.56
CA PRO A 15 -14.77 5.75 8.47
C PRO A 15 -13.99 6.56 7.42
N PHE A 16 -13.02 7.35 7.84
CA PHE A 16 -12.17 8.12 6.93
C PHE A 16 -11.37 7.19 6.00
N ILE A 17 -10.67 6.19 6.54
CA ILE A 17 -9.81 5.32 5.73
C ILE A 17 -10.61 4.39 4.83
N GLU A 18 -11.77 3.91 5.28
CA GLU A 18 -12.70 3.10 4.47
C GLU A 18 -13.28 3.88 3.28
N SER A 19 -13.37 5.20 3.39
CA SER A 19 -13.87 6.04 2.29
C SER A 19 -12.89 6.20 1.13
N ILE A 20 -11.62 5.81 1.29
CA ILE A 20 -10.55 6.08 0.33
C ILE A 20 -10.26 4.83 -0.51
N PRO A 21 -10.59 4.83 -1.81
CA PRO A 21 -10.45 3.65 -2.67
C PRO A 21 -8.98 3.29 -2.97
N ASN A 22 -8.06 4.24 -2.78
CA ASN A 22 -6.63 4.03 -2.95
C ASN A 22 -6.00 3.21 -1.83
N VAL A 23 -6.74 2.93 -0.74
CA VAL A 23 -6.29 2.07 0.35
C VAL A 23 -6.64 0.62 0.04
N ILE A 24 -5.62 -0.19 -0.20
CA ILE A 24 -5.75 -1.61 -0.56
C ILE A 24 -5.89 -2.46 0.70
N GLU A 25 -5.06 -2.16 1.71
CA GLU A 25 -5.06 -2.88 2.98
C GLU A 25 -4.80 -1.90 4.13
N CYS A 26 -5.44 -2.14 5.26
CA CYS A 26 -5.19 -1.39 6.49
C CYS A 26 -5.35 -2.33 7.69
N ASN A 27 -4.24 -2.61 8.37
CA ASN A 27 -4.14 -3.57 9.45
C ASN A 27 -3.77 -2.86 10.76
N CYS A 28 -4.52 -3.14 11.83
CA CYS A 28 -4.09 -2.75 13.17
C CYS A 28 -3.03 -3.73 13.65
N VAL A 29 -1.86 -3.25 14.06
CA VAL A 29 -0.72 -4.08 14.46
C VAL A 29 -0.27 -3.73 15.88
N THR A 30 0.39 -4.68 16.54
CA THR A 30 1.09 -4.44 17.80
C THR A 30 2.55 -4.07 17.51
N GLY A 31 3.11 -3.12 18.27
CA GLY A 31 4.49 -2.68 18.11
C GLY A 31 4.63 -1.15 18.19
N ASN A 32 5.69 -0.62 17.58
CA ASN A 32 6.00 0.81 17.58
C ASN A 32 4.99 1.65 16.77
N TYR A 33 4.29 1.02 15.83
CA TYR A 33 3.21 1.61 15.06
C TYR A 33 1.93 0.86 15.38
N SER A 34 0.80 1.56 15.33
CA SER A 34 -0.52 0.98 15.61
C SER A 34 -1.25 0.56 14.33
N MET A 35 -0.93 1.19 13.20
CA MET A 35 -1.57 0.91 11.91
C MET A 35 -0.52 0.68 10.83
N LEU A 36 -0.73 -0.36 10.01
CA LEU A 36 0.06 -0.67 8.84
C LEU A 36 -0.86 -0.75 7.63
N MET A 37 -0.59 0.08 6.63
CA MET A 37 -1.48 0.28 5.50
C MET A 37 -0.74 0.21 4.17
N LYS A 38 -1.37 -0.40 3.18
CA LYS A 38 -0.91 -0.46 1.80
C LYS A 38 -1.83 0.39 0.95
N VAL A 39 -1.24 1.31 0.20
CA VAL A 39 -1.98 2.25 -0.65
C VAL A 39 -1.36 2.31 -2.03
N ALA A 40 -2.15 2.63 -3.05
CA ALA A 40 -1.70 2.84 -4.41
C ALA A 40 -2.22 4.17 -4.96
N PHE A 41 -1.28 5.04 -5.34
CA PHE A 41 -1.57 6.33 -5.95
C PHE A 41 -0.83 6.43 -7.30
N PRO A 42 -1.43 7.07 -8.31
CA PRO A 42 -0.83 7.22 -9.63
C PRO A 42 0.34 8.21 -9.64
N SER A 43 0.44 9.09 -8.64
CA SER A 43 1.51 10.08 -8.52
C SER A 43 1.93 10.28 -7.06
N THR A 44 3.17 10.73 -6.87
CA THR A 44 3.69 11.12 -5.54
C THR A 44 3.05 12.40 -5.01
N ILE A 45 2.47 13.24 -5.87
CA ILE A 45 1.77 14.47 -5.47
C ILE A 45 0.46 14.13 -4.76
N GLU A 46 -0.33 13.23 -5.33
CA GLU A 46 -1.57 12.76 -4.69
C GLU A 46 -1.26 11.97 -3.41
N LEU A 47 -0.18 11.18 -3.43
CA LEU A 47 0.31 10.48 -2.25
C LEU A 47 0.65 11.45 -1.11
N ASP A 48 1.36 12.53 -1.40
CA ASP A 48 1.73 13.55 -0.41
C ASP A 48 0.50 14.25 0.18
N GLY A 49 -0.48 14.59 -0.67
CA GLY A 49 -1.77 15.13 -0.21
C GLY A 49 -2.50 14.17 0.74
N PHE A 50 -2.49 12.88 0.43
CA PHE A 50 -3.07 11.85 1.30
C PHE A 50 -2.30 11.70 2.61
N ILE A 51 -0.96 11.71 2.57
CA ILE A 51 -0.12 11.70 3.79
C ILE A 51 -0.43 12.91 4.66
N GLY A 52 -0.61 14.10 4.07
CA GLY A 52 -0.98 15.31 4.79
C GLY A 52 -2.30 15.18 5.55
N GLN A 53 -3.29 14.49 4.97
CA GLN A 53 -4.56 14.19 5.67
C GLN A 53 -4.34 13.21 6.82
N LEU A 54 -3.52 12.17 6.63
CA LEU A 54 -3.20 11.21 7.70
C LEU A 54 -2.46 11.84 8.86
N GLN A 55 -1.60 12.82 8.61
CA GLN A 55 -0.85 13.54 9.64
C GLN A 55 -1.76 14.27 10.65
N HIS A 56 -3.04 14.52 10.32
CA HIS A 56 -4.01 15.03 11.27
C HIS A 56 -4.28 14.06 12.42
N PHE A 57 -4.27 12.77 12.13
CA PHE A 57 -4.52 11.74 13.13
C PHE A 57 -3.26 11.37 13.90
N GLY A 58 -2.09 11.31 13.24
CA GLY A 58 -0.85 11.04 13.94
C GLY A 58 0.37 10.91 13.04
N LYS A 59 1.48 10.44 13.62
CA LYS A 59 2.75 10.36 12.89
C LYS A 59 2.70 9.25 11.86
N THR A 60 3.16 9.57 10.64
CA THR A 60 3.20 8.64 9.51
C THR A 60 4.63 8.38 9.08
N GLN A 61 4.97 7.12 8.82
CA GLN A 61 6.19 6.70 8.15
C GLN A 61 5.83 6.05 6.80
N THR A 62 6.23 6.70 5.71
CA THR A 62 5.96 6.22 4.35
C THR A 62 7.16 5.45 3.80
N GLN A 63 6.88 4.32 3.16
CA GLN A 63 7.86 3.50 2.45
C GLN A 63 7.37 3.34 1.01
N ILE A 64 8.21 3.67 0.04
CA ILE A 64 7.89 3.57 -1.39
C ILE A 64 8.46 2.25 -1.92
N VAL A 65 7.58 1.42 -2.48
CA VAL A 65 7.98 0.15 -3.10
C VAL A 65 8.47 0.44 -4.52
N PHE A 66 9.76 0.23 -4.78
CA PHE A 66 10.36 0.39 -6.11
C PHE A 66 10.23 -0.86 -6.97
N SER A 67 10.30 -2.03 -6.35
CA SER A 67 10.18 -3.32 -7.03
C SER A 67 9.68 -4.39 -6.07
N THR A 68 9.04 -5.42 -6.64
CA THR A 68 8.53 -6.57 -5.90
C THR A 68 9.23 -7.81 -6.44
N PRO A 69 10.33 -8.29 -5.82
CA PRO A 69 11.13 -9.39 -6.35
C PRO A 69 10.43 -10.74 -6.30
N VAL A 70 9.41 -10.88 -5.44
CA VAL A 70 8.59 -12.09 -5.32
C VAL A 70 7.13 -11.66 -5.31
N ALA A 71 6.36 -12.11 -6.30
CA ALA A 71 4.92 -11.93 -6.32
C ALA A 71 4.30 -12.81 -5.22
N GLY A 72 3.82 -12.18 -4.14
CA GLY A 72 2.97 -12.87 -3.17
C GLY A 72 1.61 -13.20 -3.79
N PHE A 73 1.02 -14.34 -3.41
CA PHE A 73 -0.39 -14.65 -3.69
C PHE A 73 -1.30 -13.70 -2.88
N TYR A 74 -1.35 -12.44 -3.25
CA TYR A 74 -2.41 -11.52 -2.82
C TYR A 74 -3.32 -11.31 -4.02
N LEU A 75 -4.51 -11.89 -3.93
CA LEU A 75 -5.65 -11.48 -4.74
C LEU A 75 -5.84 -9.97 -4.50
N VAL A 76 -5.45 -9.14 -5.47
CA VAL A 76 -6.26 -8.10 -6.11
C VAL A 76 -5.32 -7.29 -7.00
N SER A 77 -5.62 -7.39 -8.29
CA SER A 77 -5.16 -6.59 -9.42
C SER A 77 -5.08 -5.10 -9.09
N PHE A 78 -4.01 -4.41 -9.49
CA PHE A 78 -4.09 -3.23 -10.34
C PHE A 78 -2.70 -2.91 -10.91
N LEU A 79 -2.61 -3.05 -12.24
CA LEU A 79 -1.62 -2.41 -13.09
C LEU A 79 -1.83 -0.89 -12.97
N ILE A 80 -0.80 -0.16 -12.55
CA ILE A 80 -0.65 1.24 -12.94
C ILE A 80 0.71 1.36 -13.61
N ASP A 81 0.62 1.37 -14.93
CA ASP A 81 1.63 1.75 -15.90
C ASP A 81 2.17 3.15 -15.55
N GLN A 82 3.48 3.25 -15.39
CA GLN A 82 4.18 4.51 -15.62
C GLN A 82 5.23 4.23 -16.69
N ALA A 83 4.81 4.36 -17.95
CA ALA A 83 5.63 4.88 -19.03
C ALA A 83 7.04 4.27 -19.14
N ASP A 84 7.10 2.95 -19.33
CA ASP A 84 7.98 2.17 -20.22
C ASP A 84 7.95 0.71 -19.74
N ILE A 85 6.99 -0.09 -20.21
CA ILE A 85 6.91 -1.52 -19.90
C ILE A 85 6.77 -2.28 -21.22
N THR A 86 7.93 -2.72 -21.72
CA THR A 86 7.98 -3.81 -22.67
C THR A 86 7.39 -5.06 -22.01
N VAL A 87 6.34 -5.59 -22.62
CA VAL A 87 5.80 -6.92 -22.36
C VAL A 87 6.90 -7.94 -22.60
N LEU A 88 7.60 -8.37 -21.55
CA LEU A 88 8.38 -9.60 -21.62
C LEU A 88 7.47 -10.75 -21.22
N GLN A 89 7.12 -11.50 -22.26
CA GLN A 89 6.23 -12.64 -22.26
C GLN A 89 6.57 -13.66 -21.18
N CYS A 90 5.50 -14.29 -20.71
CA CYS A 90 5.52 -15.60 -20.09
C CYS A 90 6.35 -16.58 -20.94
N SER A 91 7.42 -17.12 -20.36
CA SER A 91 7.87 -18.47 -20.68
C SER A 91 8.30 -19.13 -19.39
N MET A 92 7.43 -20.00 -18.88
CA MET A 92 7.77 -20.97 -17.84
C MET A 92 8.89 -21.88 -18.39
N PRO A 93 10.01 -22.11 -17.70
CA PRO A 93 10.76 -23.33 -17.92
C PRO A 93 9.88 -24.47 -17.38
N ALA A 94 9.59 -25.43 -18.26
CA ALA A 94 8.83 -26.62 -17.95
C ALA A 94 9.44 -27.34 -16.74
N ALA A 95 8.57 -27.74 -15.81
CA ALA A 95 8.91 -28.70 -14.80
C ALA A 95 9.21 -30.06 -15.46
N GLY A 96 10.41 -30.58 -15.24
CA GLY A 96 10.80 -31.96 -15.54
C GLY A 96 11.90 -32.10 -16.59
N GLU A 97 13.12 -32.41 -16.14
CA GLU A 97 13.79 -33.72 -16.36
C GLU A 97 15.22 -33.71 -15.77
N ALA A 98 15.57 -34.89 -15.23
CA ALA A 98 16.84 -35.35 -14.65
C ALA A 98 17.18 -34.94 -13.20
#